data_AF-A0AAD7K3E8-F1
#
_entry.id   AF-A0AAD7K3E8-F1
#
_cell.length_a   1.000
_cell.length_b   1.000
_cell.length_c   1.000
_cell.angle_alpha   90.00
_cell.angle_beta   90.00
_cell.angle_gamma   90.00
#
_symmetry.space_group_name_H-M   'P 1'
#
loop_
_entity.id
_entity.type
_entity.pdbx_description
1 polymer ?
#
loop_
_entity_poly.entity_id
_entity_poly.type
_entity_poly.pdbx_seq_one_letter_code
_entity_poly.pdbx_strand_id
1 'polypeptide(L)'
;MDRLSSGNNLINLYRETGNETYREAFGALRESINLNSRNAEGGLWYYVYPEWSYLDGMYSLASFYTYYTALFDAHNVTALRDMLHQLELLWTHCDTNGTGLLVHGYDDSKTAVWANPVTGASPHVWGRSLGWYTMALVDTLEILSHQAPEWPQLQHRFHTLAEALSEAVDVASGAWWQVLDQP
;
A
#
# COMPACT_ATOMS: atom_id res chain seq x y z
N MET A 1 8.00 -5.16 -3.51
CA MET A 1 7.83 -3.71 -3.73
C MET A 1 8.79 -2.89 -2.85
N ASP A 2 9.45 -3.52 -1.89
CA ASP A 2 10.29 -2.90 -0.85
C ASP A 2 11.43 -2.02 -1.37
N ARG A 3 11.99 -2.37 -2.54
CA ARG A 3 13.02 -1.55 -3.22
C ARG A 3 12.58 -0.10 -3.47
N LEU A 4 11.27 0.16 -3.51
CA LEU A 4 10.70 1.50 -3.74
C LEU A 4 10.78 2.39 -2.50
N SER A 5 11.03 1.85 -1.31
CA SER A 5 11.07 2.62 -0.04
C SER A 5 12.12 3.74 -0.06
N SER A 6 13.22 3.53 -0.78
CA SER A 6 14.29 4.53 -0.91
C SER A 6 13.96 5.62 -1.95
N GLY A 7 12.93 5.42 -2.76
CA GLY A 7 12.61 6.28 -3.90
C GLY A 7 12.31 7.72 -3.51
N ASN A 8 11.53 7.94 -2.44
CA ASN A 8 11.22 9.28 -1.96
C ASN A 8 12.48 10.04 -1.53
N ASN A 9 13.40 9.36 -0.84
CA ASN A 9 14.65 9.98 -0.40
C ASN A 9 15.56 10.31 -1.61
N LEU A 10 15.61 9.44 -2.62
CA LEU A 10 16.33 9.71 -3.86
C LEU A 10 15.76 10.92 -4.60
N ILE A 11 14.43 11.05 -4.65
CA ILE A 11 13.76 12.22 -5.22
C ILE A 11 14.15 13.48 -4.43
N ASN A 12 14.10 13.45 -3.10
CA ASN A 12 14.44 14.61 -2.28
C ASN A 12 15.90 15.03 -2.44
N LEU A 13 16.84 14.08 -2.43
CA LEU A 13 18.26 14.35 -2.69
C LEU A 13 18.47 14.95 -4.08
N TYR A 14 17.81 14.45 -5.12
CA TYR A 14 17.86 15.07 -6.45
C TYR A 14 17.35 16.52 -6.43
N ARG A 15 16.21 16.78 -5.76
CA ARG A 15 15.63 18.11 -5.68
C ARG A 15 16.53 19.10 -4.93
N GLU A 16 17.27 18.63 -3.94
CA GLU A 16 18.21 19.44 -3.16
C GLU A 16 19.53 19.69 -3.89
N THR A 17 20.08 18.67 -4.56
CA THR A 17 21.45 18.73 -5.08
C THR A 17 21.54 18.85 -6.60
N GLY A 18 20.47 18.56 -7.34
CA GLY A 18 20.48 18.45 -8.80
C GLY A 18 21.36 17.32 -9.35
N ASN A 19 21.70 16.31 -8.53
CA ASN A 19 22.59 15.24 -8.95
C ASN A 19 21.83 14.19 -9.80
N GLU A 20 22.14 14.15 -11.09
CA GLU A 20 21.51 13.26 -12.07
C GLU A 20 21.61 11.77 -11.74
N THR A 21 22.62 11.32 -10.97
CA THR A 21 22.70 9.93 -10.51
C THR A 21 21.47 9.53 -9.68
N TYR A 22 20.92 10.44 -8.86
CA TYR A 22 19.69 10.17 -8.11
C TYR A 22 18.47 10.09 -9.03
N ARG A 23 18.43 10.92 -10.08
CA ARG A 23 17.37 10.89 -11.09
C ARG A 23 17.35 9.59 -11.88
N GLU A 24 18.52 9.14 -12.34
CA GLU A 24 18.65 7.84 -13.00
C GLU A 24 18.19 6.71 -12.06
N ALA A 25 18.57 6.76 -10.79
CA ALA A 25 18.19 5.75 -9.81
C ALA A 25 16.67 5.69 -9.55
N PHE A 26 16.02 6.82 -9.25
CA PHE A 26 14.56 6.80 -9.03
C PHE A 26 13.79 6.54 -10.33
N GLY A 27 14.34 6.94 -11.49
CA GLY A 27 13.79 6.58 -12.81
C GLY A 27 13.77 5.07 -13.02
N ALA A 28 14.88 4.39 -12.72
CA ALA A 28 14.95 2.93 -12.77
C ALA A 28 13.97 2.26 -11.78
N LEU A 29 13.80 2.82 -10.57
CA LEU A 29 12.79 2.35 -9.63
C LEU A 29 11.38 2.48 -10.19
N ARG A 30 11.04 3.61 -10.82
CA ARG A 30 9.74 3.82 -11.47
C ARG A 30 9.48 2.80 -12.59
N GLU A 31 10.45 2.58 -13.47
CA GLU A 31 10.33 1.61 -14.56
C GLU A 31 10.18 0.18 -14.04
N SER A 32 10.83 -0.14 -12.93
CA SER A 32 10.72 -1.48 -12.33
C SER A 32 9.29 -1.85 -11.89
N ILE A 33 8.40 -0.86 -11.68
CA ILE A 33 6.98 -1.12 -11.36
C ILE A 33 6.27 -1.75 -12.57
N ASN A 34 6.61 -1.32 -13.80
CA ASN A 34 6.03 -1.85 -15.03
C ASN A 34 6.45 -3.31 -15.29
N LEU A 35 7.60 -3.70 -14.74
CA LEU A 35 8.18 -5.05 -14.87
C LEU A 35 7.73 -6.02 -13.77
N ASN A 36 7.02 -5.54 -12.75
CA ASN A 36 6.52 -6.42 -11.70
C ASN A 36 5.45 -7.36 -12.26
N SER A 37 5.56 -8.64 -11.91
CA SER A 37 4.51 -9.62 -12.16
C SER A 37 3.20 -9.23 -11.48
N ARG A 38 2.08 -9.61 -12.11
CA ARG A 38 0.73 -9.32 -11.64
C ARG A 38 -0.15 -10.55 -11.75
N ASN A 39 -1.10 -10.66 -10.83
CA ASN A 39 -2.15 -11.66 -10.88
C ASN A 39 -3.23 -11.32 -11.92
N ALA A 40 -4.25 -12.17 -12.03
CA ALA A 40 -5.32 -12.02 -13.02
C ALA A 40 -6.14 -10.73 -12.84
N GLU A 41 -6.19 -10.20 -11.62
CA GLU A 41 -6.86 -8.95 -11.28
C GLU A 41 -5.95 -7.71 -11.47
N GLY A 42 -4.70 -7.90 -11.88
CA GLY A 42 -3.73 -6.82 -12.05
C GLY A 42 -3.01 -6.39 -10.77
N GLY A 43 -3.17 -7.15 -9.68
CA GLY A 43 -2.48 -6.97 -8.41
C GLY A 43 -1.01 -7.36 -8.49
N LEU A 44 -0.13 -6.47 -8.05
CA LEU A 44 1.32 -6.67 -8.05
C LEU A 44 1.71 -7.78 -7.10
N TRP A 45 2.52 -8.73 -7.59
CA TRP A 45 3.11 -9.75 -6.74
C TRP A 45 4.04 -9.12 -5.71
N TYR A 46 3.91 -9.57 -4.46
CA TYR A 46 4.81 -9.20 -3.39
C TYR A 46 6.06 -10.09 -3.43
N TYR A 47 7.20 -9.45 -3.72
CA TYR A 47 8.50 -10.11 -3.80
C TYR A 47 8.54 -11.21 -4.87
N VAL A 48 8.94 -12.44 -4.52
CA VAL A 48 8.98 -13.59 -5.44
C VAL A 48 7.75 -14.50 -5.31
N TYR A 49 6.77 -14.12 -4.49
CA TYR A 49 5.60 -14.95 -4.21
C TYR A 49 4.55 -14.80 -5.32
N PRO A 50 4.29 -15.85 -6.12
CA PRO A 50 3.30 -15.80 -7.18
C PRO A 50 1.90 -15.55 -6.64
N GLU A 51 1.16 -14.66 -7.28
CA GLU A 51 -0.25 -14.36 -7.00
C GLU A 51 -0.55 -13.70 -5.65
N TRP A 52 0.48 -13.45 -4.83
CA TRP A 52 0.33 -12.91 -3.48
C TRP A 52 0.54 -11.41 -3.46
N SER A 53 -0.27 -10.71 -2.67
CA SER A 53 -0.04 -9.29 -2.34
C SER A 53 -0.22 -9.07 -0.84
N TYR A 54 0.56 -8.14 -0.29
CA TYR A 54 0.58 -7.81 1.13
C TYR A 54 0.47 -6.30 1.35
N LEU A 55 -0.16 -5.93 2.46
CA LEU A 55 -0.32 -4.55 2.91
C LEU A 55 1.03 -3.82 3.04
N ASP A 56 2.10 -4.52 3.43
CA ASP A 56 3.46 -4.01 3.63
C ASP A 56 3.99 -3.27 2.40
N GLY A 57 3.70 -3.79 1.21
CA GLY A 57 4.20 -3.22 -0.04
C GLY A 57 3.62 -1.85 -0.35
N MET A 58 2.48 -1.49 0.24
CA MET A 58 1.77 -0.26 -0.09
C MET A 58 2.46 0.98 0.43
N TYR A 59 3.14 0.91 1.58
CA TYR A 59 3.92 2.05 2.05
C TYR A 59 5.00 2.44 1.02
N SER A 60 5.81 1.45 0.60
CA SER A 60 6.87 1.68 -0.38
C SER A 60 6.31 2.07 -1.75
N LEU A 61 5.25 1.39 -2.22
CA LEU A 61 4.71 1.59 -3.55
C LEU A 61 3.89 2.88 -3.65
N ALA A 62 2.83 3.03 -2.84
CA ALA A 62 1.88 4.12 -2.99
C ALA A 62 2.53 5.47 -2.75
N SER A 63 3.35 5.58 -1.71
CA SER A 63 4.09 6.82 -1.39
C SER A 63 5.02 7.21 -2.54
N PHE A 64 5.89 6.29 -3.01
CA PHE A 64 6.81 6.57 -4.11
C PHE A 64 6.14 6.83 -5.44
N TYR A 65 5.17 5.99 -5.81
CA TYR A 65 4.55 6.06 -7.12
C TYR A 65 3.69 7.33 -7.26
N THR A 66 2.99 7.73 -6.20
CA THR A 66 2.24 8.99 -6.15
C THR A 66 3.19 10.18 -6.20
N TYR A 67 4.25 10.17 -5.38
CA TYR A 67 5.20 11.29 -5.31
C TYR A 67 5.96 11.51 -6.62
N TYR A 68 6.44 10.41 -7.23
CA TYR A 68 7.09 10.46 -8.54
C TYR A 68 6.12 11.01 -9.60
N THR A 69 4.91 10.47 -9.68
CA THR A 69 3.92 10.86 -10.69
C THR A 69 3.55 12.34 -10.53
N ALA A 70 3.30 12.80 -9.31
CA ALA A 70 2.95 14.18 -9.04
C ALA A 70 4.04 15.18 -9.46
N LEU A 71 5.32 14.84 -9.28
CA LEU A 71 6.44 15.75 -9.56
C LEU A 71 6.96 15.68 -11.00
N PHE A 72 7.01 14.48 -11.58
CA PHE A 72 7.73 14.24 -12.83
C PHE A 72 6.82 13.76 -13.97
N ASP A 73 5.57 13.39 -13.68
CA ASP A 73 4.67 12.79 -14.66
C ASP A 73 3.19 13.13 -14.39
N ALA A 74 2.92 14.40 -14.07
CA ALA A 74 1.63 14.83 -13.50
C ALA A 74 0.40 14.60 -14.42
N HIS A 75 0.63 14.36 -15.71
CA HIS A 75 -0.44 14.07 -16.68
C HIS A 75 -0.68 12.56 -16.85
N ASN A 76 0.11 11.70 -16.19
CA ASN A 76 0.00 10.26 -16.28
C ASN A 76 -1.06 9.72 -15.33
N VAL A 77 -2.30 9.80 -15.80
CA VAL A 77 -3.47 9.29 -15.08
C VAL A 77 -3.47 7.76 -14.96
N THR A 78 -2.75 7.03 -15.82
CA THR A 78 -2.72 5.56 -15.76
C THR A 78 -1.83 5.08 -14.62
N ALA A 79 -0.71 5.75 -14.35
CA ALA A 79 0.13 5.51 -13.20
C ALA A 79 -0.61 5.67 -11.87
N LEU A 80 -1.33 6.78 -11.72
CA LEU A 80 -2.14 7.04 -10.52
C LEU A 80 -3.24 5.98 -10.35
N ARG A 81 -3.97 5.66 -11.43
CA ARG A 81 -5.02 4.63 -11.41
C ARG A 81 -4.48 3.26 -11.04
N ASP A 82 -3.31 2.89 -11.57
CA ASP A 82 -2.65 1.63 -11.24
C ASP A 82 -2.31 1.56 -9.75
N MET A 83 -1.71 2.62 -9.18
CA MET A 83 -1.43 2.70 -7.74
C MET A 83 -2.70 2.55 -6.89
N LEU A 84 -3.78 3.29 -7.22
CA LEU A 84 -5.05 3.21 -6.52
C LEU A 84 -5.69 1.83 -6.60
N HIS A 85 -5.55 1.17 -7.75
CA HIS A 85 -6.01 -0.20 -7.95
C HIS A 85 -5.31 -1.17 -7.01
N GLN A 86 -4.01 -0.99 -6.74
CA GLN A 86 -3.29 -1.83 -5.76
C GLN A 86 -3.82 -1.65 -4.33
N LEU A 87 -4.13 -0.41 -3.94
CA LEU A 87 -4.76 -0.14 -2.65
C LEU A 87 -6.16 -0.77 -2.56
N GLU A 88 -6.95 -0.69 -3.63
CA GLU A 88 -8.30 -1.25 -3.67
C GLU A 88 -8.34 -2.78 -3.63
N LEU A 89 -7.45 -3.46 -4.35
CA LEU A 89 -7.39 -4.92 -4.32
C LEU A 89 -7.10 -5.41 -2.89
N LEU A 90 -6.15 -4.78 -2.20
CA LEU A 90 -5.87 -5.12 -0.82
C LEU A 90 -7.04 -4.81 0.12
N TRP A 91 -7.73 -3.68 -0.06
CA TRP A 91 -8.94 -3.38 0.71
C TRP A 91 -10.00 -4.47 0.52
N THR A 92 -10.30 -4.79 -0.74
CA THR A 92 -11.35 -5.74 -1.14
C THR A 92 -11.08 -7.14 -0.61
N HIS A 93 -9.84 -7.62 -0.71
CA HIS A 93 -9.50 -8.99 -0.32
C HIS A 93 -9.16 -9.13 1.16
N CYS A 94 -8.75 -8.05 1.84
CA CYS A 94 -8.27 -8.14 3.23
C CYS A 94 -9.28 -7.65 4.27
N ASP A 95 -10.34 -6.93 3.90
CA ASP A 95 -11.44 -6.57 4.80
C ASP A 95 -12.43 -7.74 4.95
N THR A 96 -12.03 -8.78 5.71
CA THR A 96 -12.76 -10.06 5.75
C THR A 96 -13.15 -10.55 7.14
N ASN A 97 -12.64 -9.91 8.20
CA ASN A 97 -12.81 -10.37 9.58
C ASN A 97 -13.97 -9.67 10.34
N GLY A 98 -14.63 -8.69 9.72
CA GLY A 98 -15.74 -7.93 10.32
C GLY A 98 -15.34 -6.91 11.39
N THR A 99 -14.04 -6.72 11.64
CA THR A 99 -13.51 -5.75 12.61
C THR A 99 -13.32 -4.35 12.03
N GLY A 100 -13.43 -4.19 10.71
CA GLY A 100 -13.02 -2.98 9.99
C GLY A 100 -11.50 -2.85 9.80
N LEU A 101 -10.71 -3.78 10.34
CA LEU A 101 -9.26 -3.87 10.13
C LEU A 101 -8.92 -4.86 9.00
N LEU A 102 -7.87 -4.55 8.23
CA LEU A 102 -7.41 -5.42 7.14
C LEU A 102 -6.45 -6.50 7.65
N VAL A 103 -6.66 -7.74 7.22
CA VAL A 103 -5.68 -8.82 7.42
C VAL A 103 -4.44 -8.61 6.56
N HIS A 104 -3.33 -9.28 6.88
CA HIS A 104 -1.99 -9.01 6.33
C HIS A 104 -1.90 -8.99 4.78
N GLY A 105 -2.57 -9.89 4.09
CA GLY A 105 -2.56 -9.93 2.63
C GLY A 105 -3.47 -11.01 2.06
N TYR A 106 -3.34 -11.25 0.76
CA TYR A 106 -4.13 -12.24 0.03
C TYR A 106 -3.31 -13.00 -1.03
N ASP A 107 -3.77 -14.20 -1.34
CA ASP A 107 -3.35 -15.02 -2.48
C ASP A 107 -4.50 -15.16 -3.47
N ASP A 108 -4.36 -14.55 -4.65
CA ASP A 108 -5.39 -14.60 -5.71
C ASP A 108 -5.68 -16.04 -6.17
N SER A 109 -4.66 -16.91 -6.15
CA SER A 109 -4.81 -18.33 -6.53
C SER A 109 -5.49 -19.17 -5.45
N LYS A 110 -5.52 -18.68 -4.20
CA LYS A 110 -6.08 -19.37 -3.02
C LYS A 110 -5.42 -20.73 -2.77
N THR A 111 -4.15 -20.88 -3.15
CA THR A 111 -3.41 -22.15 -3.03
C THR A 111 -2.43 -22.15 -1.86
N ALA A 112 -2.07 -20.98 -1.34
CA ALA A 112 -1.25 -20.87 -0.15
C ALA A 112 -1.93 -21.55 1.05
N VAL A 113 -1.14 -22.23 1.88
CA VAL A 113 -1.64 -22.96 3.07
C VAL A 113 -2.35 -22.07 4.09
N TRP A 114 -2.08 -20.76 4.07
CA TRP A 114 -2.68 -19.77 4.95
C TRP A 114 -3.89 -19.07 4.32
N ALA A 115 -4.12 -19.24 3.01
CA ALA A 115 -5.14 -18.49 2.29
C ALA A 115 -6.52 -19.05 2.57
N ASN A 116 -7.46 -18.17 2.86
CA ASN A 116 -8.86 -18.51 2.92
C ASN A 116 -9.32 -19.06 1.54
N PRO A 117 -10.00 -20.21 1.47
CA PRO A 117 -10.35 -20.85 0.19
C PRO A 117 -11.40 -20.07 -0.62
N VAL A 118 -12.11 -19.12 0.00
CA VAL A 118 -13.11 -18.27 -0.65
C VAL A 118 -12.51 -16.92 -1.02
N THR A 119 -11.85 -16.24 -0.08
CA THR A 119 -11.38 -14.86 -0.26
C THR A 119 -9.91 -14.75 -0.65
N GLY A 120 -9.10 -15.79 -0.47
CA GLY A 120 -7.63 -15.72 -0.61
C GLY A 120 -6.93 -15.02 0.55
N ALA A 121 -7.68 -14.43 1.48
CA ALA A 121 -7.14 -13.61 2.56
C ALA A 121 -6.36 -14.43 3.60
N SER A 122 -5.34 -13.81 4.18
CA SER A 122 -4.63 -14.31 5.35
C SER A 122 -5.51 -14.30 6.62
N PRO A 123 -5.18 -15.07 7.67
CA PRO A 123 -6.12 -15.28 8.77
C PRO A 123 -6.19 -14.13 9.78
N HIS A 124 -5.16 -13.28 9.88
CA HIS A 124 -4.99 -12.37 11.02
C HIS A 124 -4.57 -10.95 10.63
N VAL A 125 -4.89 -10.01 11.50
CA VAL A 125 -4.49 -8.61 11.42
C VAL A 125 -3.14 -8.45 12.08
N TRP A 126 -2.09 -8.44 11.27
CA TRP A 126 -0.77 -8.14 11.77
C TRP A 126 -0.57 -6.62 11.87
N GLY A 127 -0.29 -6.11 13.07
CA GLY A 127 -0.28 -4.67 13.34
C GLY A 127 0.67 -3.87 12.46
N ARG A 128 1.86 -4.40 12.19
CA ARG A 128 2.84 -3.69 11.36
C ARG A 128 2.39 -3.59 9.89
N SER A 129 1.83 -4.65 9.32
CA SER A 129 1.36 -4.62 7.93
C SER A 129 0.20 -3.63 7.77
N LEU A 130 -0.74 -3.62 8.73
CA LEU A 130 -1.84 -2.65 8.72
C LEU A 130 -1.35 -1.21 8.89
N GLY A 131 -0.33 -1.01 9.74
CA GLY A 131 0.33 0.28 9.88
C GLY A 131 0.92 0.79 8.57
N TRP A 132 1.58 -0.07 7.80
CA TRP A 132 2.12 0.30 6.48
C TRP A 132 1.04 0.73 5.48
N TYR A 133 -0.06 0.00 5.42
CA TYR A 133 -1.20 0.38 4.56
C TYR A 133 -1.82 1.71 5.01
N THR A 134 -1.95 1.92 6.32
CA THR A 134 -2.51 3.15 6.87
C THR A 134 -1.62 4.36 6.55
N MET A 135 -0.30 4.24 6.70
CA MET A 135 0.63 5.29 6.29
C MET A 135 0.61 5.53 4.78
N ALA A 136 0.45 4.47 3.97
CA ALA A 136 0.29 4.61 2.53
C ALA A 136 -0.91 5.48 2.15
N LEU A 137 -2.05 5.35 2.85
CA LEU A 137 -3.22 6.22 2.65
C LEU A 137 -2.91 7.66 3.02
N VAL A 138 -2.26 7.90 4.17
CA VAL A 138 -1.90 9.25 4.65
C VAL A 138 -0.97 9.94 3.66
N ASP A 139 0.13 9.31 3.28
CA ASP A 139 1.10 9.87 2.33
C ASP A 139 0.44 10.18 0.98
N THR A 140 -0.39 9.26 0.48
CA THR A 140 -1.10 9.44 -0.79
C THR A 140 -2.06 10.63 -0.73
N LEU A 141 -2.82 10.77 0.37
CA LEU A 141 -3.73 11.89 0.59
C LEU A 141 -3.00 13.24 0.71
N GLU A 142 -1.80 13.26 1.31
CA GLU A 142 -0.98 14.47 1.43
C GLU A 142 -0.39 14.91 0.07
N ILE A 143 -0.02 13.95 -0.78
CA ILE A 143 0.56 14.24 -2.11
C ILE A 143 -0.53 14.65 -3.12
N LEU A 144 -1.70 14.01 -3.06
CA LEU A 144 -2.78 14.28 -4.01
C LEU A 144 -3.47 15.62 -3.76
N SER A 145 -3.85 16.29 -4.84
CA SER A 145 -4.73 17.45 -4.76
C SER A 145 -6.08 17.05 -4.14
N HIS A 146 -6.63 17.88 -3.26
CA HIS A 146 -7.98 17.69 -2.70
C HIS A 146 -9.09 17.72 -3.77
N GLN A 147 -8.78 18.18 -4.99
CA GLN A 147 -9.68 18.17 -6.14
C GLN A 147 -9.58 16.87 -6.96
N ALA A 148 -8.65 15.96 -6.62
CA ALA A 148 -8.52 14.68 -7.31
C ALA A 148 -9.81 13.86 -7.09
N PRO A 149 -10.40 13.28 -8.16
CA PRO A 149 -11.63 12.50 -8.05
C PRO A 149 -11.57 11.33 -7.05
N GLU A 150 -10.37 10.81 -6.81
CA GLU A 150 -10.12 9.63 -5.98
C GLU A 150 -9.90 9.99 -4.50
N TRP A 151 -9.66 11.27 -4.21
CA TRP A 151 -9.41 11.77 -2.87
C TRP A 151 -10.52 11.40 -1.86
N PRO A 152 -11.83 11.55 -2.17
CA PRO A 152 -12.90 11.21 -1.22
C PRO A 152 -12.93 9.73 -0.84
N GLN A 153 -12.62 8.83 -1.77
CA GLN A 153 -12.60 7.39 -1.49
C GLN A 153 -11.42 7.02 -0.58
N LEU A 154 -10.23 7.56 -0.86
CA LEU A 154 -9.05 7.37 0.00
C LEU A 154 -9.29 7.94 1.40
N GLN A 155 -9.90 9.12 1.49
CA GLN A 155 -10.23 9.75 2.76
C GLN A 155 -11.21 8.89 3.56
N HIS A 156 -12.23 8.34 2.92
CA HIS A 156 -13.18 7.44 3.57
C HIS A 156 -12.48 6.20 4.13
N ARG A 157 -11.64 5.53 3.33
CA ARG A 157 -10.85 4.37 3.79
C ARG A 157 -9.96 4.71 4.98
N PHE A 158 -9.30 5.87 4.94
CA PHE A 158 -8.46 6.34 6.04
C PHE A 158 -9.28 6.55 7.31
N HIS A 159 -10.44 7.22 7.24
CA HIS A 159 -11.30 7.43 8.40
C HIS A 159 -11.80 6.11 8.99
N THR A 160 -12.30 5.20 8.16
CA THR A 160 -12.75 3.87 8.60
C THR A 160 -11.64 3.11 9.33
N LEU A 161 -10.42 3.09 8.78
CA LEU A 161 -9.28 2.44 9.43
C LEU A 161 -8.83 3.15 10.70
N ALA A 162 -8.83 4.48 10.72
CA ALA A 162 -8.42 5.24 11.90
C ALA A 162 -9.39 5.03 13.07
N GLU A 163 -10.69 4.92 12.80
CA GLU A 163 -11.72 4.57 13.79
C GLU A 163 -11.48 3.15 14.33
N ALA A 164 -11.37 2.14 13.45
CA ALA A 164 -11.13 0.76 13.86
C ALA A 164 -9.80 0.58 14.63
N LEU A 165 -8.73 1.27 14.20
CA LEU A 165 -7.45 1.28 14.92
C LEU A 165 -7.59 1.90 16.31
N SER A 166 -8.36 2.97 16.46
CA SER A 166 -8.57 3.62 17.75
C SER A 166 -9.32 2.71 18.72
N GLU A 167 -10.27 1.92 18.22
CA GLU A 167 -11.00 0.92 19.01
C GLU A 167 -10.12 -0.27 19.42
N ALA A 168 -9.09 -0.60 18.62
CA ALA A 168 -8.17 -1.70 18.86
C ALA A 168 -7.02 -1.38 19.85
N VAL A 169 -6.99 -0.18 20.45
CA VAL A 169 -5.97 0.21 21.42
C VAL A 169 -6.15 -0.55 22.73
N ASP A 170 -5.08 -1.15 23.24
CA ASP A 170 -5.05 -1.69 24.60
C ASP A 170 -5.12 -0.55 25.62
N VAL A 171 -6.19 -0.51 26.41
CA VAL A 171 -6.49 0.59 27.34
C VAL A 171 -5.45 0.69 28.46
N ALA A 172 -4.78 -0.41 28.81
CA ALA A 172 -3.80 -0.42 29.89
C ALA A 172 -2.45 0.18 29.46
N SER A 173 -1.97 -0.14 28.26
CA SER A 173 -0.67 0.31 27.75
C SER A 173 -0.75 1.54 26.83
N GLY A 174 -1.91 1.78 26.21
CA GLY A 174 -2.08 2.77 25.14
C GLY A 174 -1.42 2.35 23.81
N ALA A 175 -1.09 1.07 23.64
CA ALA A 175 -0.45 0.52 22.45
C ALA A 175 -1.37 -0.49 21.73
N TRP A 176 -0.87 -1.06 20.62
CA TRP A 176 -1.53 -2.16 19.90
C TRP A 176 -0.78 -3.47 20.10
N TRP A 177 -1.53 -4.57 20.10
CA TRP A 177 -0.98 -5.92 20.09
C TRP A 177 -0.30 -6.26 18.77
N GLN A 178 0.49 -7.33 18.74
CA GLN A 178 1.10 -7.84 17.51
C GLN A 178 0.03 -8.37 16.54
N VAL A 179 -1.00 -9.04 17.07
CA VAL A 179 -2.17 -9.55 16.33
C VAL A 179 -3.39 -8.79 16.84
N LEU A 180 -3.89 -7.83 16.08
CA LEU A 180 -4.88 -6.85 16.58
C LEU A 180 -6.26 -7.47 16.79
N ASP A 181 -6.58 -8.52 16.03
CA ASP A 181 -7.82 -9.28 16.15
C ASP A 181 -7.75 -10.38 17.22
N GLN A 182 -6.62 -10.52 17.92
CA GLN A 182 -6.39 -11.48 19.01
C GLN A 182 -5.62 -10.81 20.17
N PRO A 183 -6.18 -9.75 20.81
CA PRO A 183 -5.54 -9.00 21.88
C PRO A 183 -5.44 -9.77 23.20
#